data_AF-A0A444JDY7-F1
#
_entry.id   AF-A0A444JDY7-F1
#
_cell.length_a   1.000
_cell.length_b   1.000
_cell.length_c   1.000
_cell.angle_alpha   90.00
_cell.angle_beta   90.00
_cell.angle_gamma   90.00
#
_symmetry.space_group_name_H-M   'P 1'
#
loop_
_entity.id
_entity.type
_entity.pdbx_description
1 polymer ?
#
loop_
_entity_poly.entity_id
_entity_poly.type
_entity_poly.pdbx_seq_one_letter_code
_entity_poly.pdbx_strand_id
1 'polypeptide(L)' 'MIEQLEIKNFRGFSEYKIEDIGQVNLLVGTNNSGKTSVLEAVHLLKSRGDAAVLFSLLSRRGESIQKIYVKLIA' A
#
# COMPACT_ATOMS: atom_id res chain seq x y z
N MET A 1 -17.20 4.70 8.01
CA MET A 1 -15.96 4.65 8.82
C MET A 1 -15.22 3.38 8.41
N ILE A 2 -13.88 3.36 8.40
CA ILE A 2 -13.16 2.10 8.14
C ILE A 2 -13.08 1.38 9.49
N GLU A 3 -13.71 0.22 9.60
CA GLU A 3 -13.74 -0.59 10.83
C GLU A 3 -12.65 -1.65 10.84
N GLN A 4 -12.29 -2.15 9.65
CA GLN A 4 -11.27 -3.17 9.46
C GLN A 4 -10.44 -2.84 8.22
N LEU A 5 -9.15 -3.17 8.26
CA LEU A 5 -8.23 -3.04 7.13
C LEU A 5 -7.51 -4.36 6.91
N GLU A 6 -7.58 -4.85 5.68
CA GLU A 6 -6.88 -6.03 5.23
C GLU A 6 -5.90 -5.65 4.11
N ILE A 7 -4.64 -6.03 4.27
CA ILE A 7 -3.56 -5.77 3.32
C ILE A 7 -3.00 -7.12 2.88
N LYS A 8 -3.05 -7.38 1.57
CA LYS A 8 -2.57 -8.62 0.96
C LYS A 8 -1.59 -8.32 -0.17
N ASN A 9 -0.49 -9.07 -0.21
CA ASN A 9 0.55 -8.99 -1.24
C ASN A 9 1.00 -7.56 -1.55
N PHE A 10 1.16 -6.74 -0.52
CA PHE A 10 1.53 -5.34 -0.66
C PHE A 10 2.78 -5.05 0.16
N ARG A 11 3.85 -4.61 -0.52
CA ARG A 11 5.18 -4.41 0.09
C ARG A 11 5.64 -5.69 0.80
N GLY A 12 6.06 -5.58 2.06
CA GLY A 12 6.49 -6.72 2.88
C GLY A 12 5.36 -7.53 3.52
N PHE A 13 4.09 -7.21 3.25
CA PHE A 13 2.95 -7.94 3.79
C PHE A 13 2.46 -8.98 2.80
N SER A 14 2.62 -10.27 3.13
CA SER A 14 1.87 -11.35 2.47
C SER A 14 0.39 -11.27 2.83
N GLU A 15 0.11 -11.16 4.13
CA GLU A 15 -1.22 -10.91 4.70
C GLU A 15 -1.06 -10.13 6.01
N TYR A 16 -1.88 -9.10 6.21
CA TYR A 16 -1.91 -8.30 7.42
C TYR A 16 -3.32 -7.75 7.65
N LYS A 17 -3.86 -7.96 8.86
CA LYS A 17 -5.22 -7.55 9.24
C LYS A 17 -5.18 -6.66 10.46
N ILE A 18 -5.92 -5.56 10.41
CA ILE A 18 -6.21 -4.69 11.55
C ILE A 18 -7.73 -4.71 11.73
N GLU A 19 -8.15 -5.05 12.94
CA GLU A 19 -9.55 -5.00 13.38
C GLU A 19 -9.75 -3.80 14.31
N ASP A 20 -11.00 -3.41 14.55
CA ASP A 20 -11.39 -2.36 15.49
C ASP A 20 -10.68 -1.01 15.30
N ILE A 21 -10.60 -0.55 14.05
CA ILE A 21 -9.96 0.72 13.72
C ILE A 21 -10.74 1.88 14.35
N GLY A 22 -10.07 2.59 15.27
CA GLY A 22 -10.64 3.74 15.96
C GLY A 22 -10.61 5.03 15.13
N GLN A 23 -11.18 6.11 15.68
CA GLN A 23 -11.05 7.45 15.08
C GLN A 23 -9.58 7.92 15.01
N VAL A 24 -8.79 7.53 16.00
CA VAL A 24 -7.36 7.80 16.10
C VAL A 24 -6.65 6.48 16.35
N ASN A 25 -5.61 6.20 15.56
CA ASN A 25 -4.83 4.98 15.65
C ASN A 25 -3.35 5.34 15.77
N LEU A 26 -2.63 4.67 16.66
CA LEU A 26 -1.20 4.85 16.85
C LEU A 26 -0.45 3.61 16.33
N LEU A 27 0.31 3.78 15.25
CA LEU A 27 1.17 2.73 14.70
C LEU A 27 2.59 2.86 15.30
N VAL A 28 2.98 1.93 16.16
CA VAL A 28 4.31 1.89 16.79
C VAL A 28 5.19 0.75 16.25
N GLY A 29 6.50 0.86 16.43
CA GLY A 29 7.48 -0.16 16.04
C GLY A 29 8.81 0.43 15.57
N THR A 30 9.80 -0.41 15.31
CA THR A 30 11.12 -0.01 14.82
C THR A 30 11.08 0.55 13.39
N ASN A 31 12.14 1.24 12.95
CA ASN A 31 12.26 1.64 11.55
C ASN A 31 12.15 0.42 10.63
N ASN A 32 11.54 0.61 9.47
CA ASN A 32 11.29 -0.45 8.49
C ASN A 32 10.32 -1.56 8.94
N SER A 33 9.62 -1.43 10.07
CA SER A 33 8.65 -2.43 10.55
C SER A 33 7.31 -2.46 9.77
N GLY A 34 7.19 -1.76 8.65
CA GLY A 34 5.97 -1.75 7.82
C GLY A 34 4.97 -0.63 8.11
N LYS A 35 5.21 0.27 9.08
CA LYS A 35 4.29 1.39 9.40
C LYS A 35 3.97 2.28 8.18
N THR A 36 4.99 2.73 7.47
CA THR A 36 4.80 3.52 6.24
C THR A 36 4.06 2.72 5.19
N SER A 37 4.33 1.42 5.06
CA SER A 37 3.63 0.53 4.12
C SER A 37 2.13 0.41 4.42
N VAL A 38 1.71 0.41 5.70
CA VAL A 38 0.28 0.46 6.07
C VAL A 38 -0.35 1.76 5.58
N LEU A 39 0.30 2.91 5.80
CA LEU A 39 -0.21 4.20 5.34
C LEU A 39 -0.25 4.31 3.80
N GLU A 40 0.73 3.71 3.10
CA GLU A 40 0.73 3.62 1.63
C GLU A 40 -0.45 2.79 1.11
N ALA A 41 -0.77 1.66 1.74
CA ALA A 41 -1.92 0.84 1.39
C ALA A 41 -3.23 1.61 1.57
N VAL A 42 -3.39 2.31 2.70
CA VAL A 42 -4.56 3.17 2.94
C VAL A 42 -4.65 4.30 1.92
N HIS A 43 -3.53 4.92 1.55
CA HIS A 43 -3.50 5.99 0.56
C HIS A 43 -3.96 5.50 -0.82
N LEU A 44 -3.46 4.33 -1.25
CA LEU A 44 -3.83 3.70 -2.52
C LEU A 44 -5.30 3.22 -2.52
N LEU A 45 -5.79 2.72 -1.39
CA LEU A 45 -7.20 2.35 -1.22
C LEU A 45 -8.10 3.58 -1.35
N LYS A 46 -7.74 4.69 -0.69
CA LYS A 46 -8.50 5.96 -0.76
C LYS A 46 -8.50 6.53 -2.19
N SER A 47 -7.43 6.35 -2.95
CA SER A 47 -7.36 6.76 -4.35
C SER A 47 -8.06 5.79 -5.31
N ARG A 48 -8.71 4.73 -4.83
CA ARG A 48 -9.36 3.70 -5.64
C ARG A 48 -8.40 3.06 -6.66
N GLY A 49 -7.14 2.90 -6.28
CA GLY A 49 -6.12 2.31 -7.15
C GLY A 49 -5.66 3.23 -8.30
N ASP A 50 -5.83 4.55 -8.17
CA ASP A 50 -5.32 5.53 -9.13
C ASP A 50 -3.83 5.27 -9.43
N ALA A 51 -3.54 5.03 -10.71
CA ALA A 51 -2.20 4.74 -11.19
C ALA A 51 -1.22 5.89 -10.90
N ALA A 52 -1.65 7.15 -10.98
CA ALA A 52 -0.81 8.30 -10.66
C ALA A 52 -0.38 8.29 -9.19
N VAL A 53 -1.28 7.92 -8.28
CA VAL A 53 -0.97 7.74 -6.86
C VAL A 53 0.03 6.60 -6.68
N LEU A 54 -0.19 5.45 -7.32
CA LEU A 54 0.76 4.34 -7.31
C LEU A 54 2.15 4.78 -7.80
N PHE A 55 2.24 5.45 -8.94
CA PHE A 55 3.51 5.98 -9.47
C PHE A 55 4.18 6.97 -8.53
N SER A 56 3.42 7.82 -7.84
CA SER A 56 3.96 8.73 -6.84
C SER A 56 4.54 7.99 -5.63
N LEU A 57 3.90 6.91 -5.19
CA LEU A 57 4.39 6.07 -4.09
C LEU A 57 5.68 5.35 -4.47
N LEU A 58 5.75 4.81 -5.70
CA LEU A 58 6.97 4.20 -6.25
C LEU A 58 8.09 5.24 -6.31
N SER A 59 7.81 6.41 -6.89
CA SER A 59 8.81 7.48 -7.08
C SER A 59 9.36 8.00 -5.76
N ARG A 60 8.52 8.13 -4.72
CA ARG A 60 8.95 8.53 -3.35
C ARG A 60 9.93 7.54 -2.71
N ARG A 61 9.92 6.28 -3.16
CA ARG A 61 10.87 5.24 -2.73
C ARG A 61 12.06 5.08 -3.68
N GLY A 62 12.16 5.91 -4.72
CA GLY A 62 13.16 5.74 -5.77
C GLY A 62 12.92 4.52 -6.66
N GLU A 63 11.69 3.99 -6.67
CA GLU A 63 11.30 2.85 -7.50
C GLU A 63 10.80 3.36 -8.87
N SER A 64 11.33 2.80 -9.95
CA SER A 64 10.95 3.15 -11.32
C SER A 64 10.46 1.92 -12.08
N ILE A 65 9.33 2.03 -12.79
CA ILE A 65 8.93 0.99 -13.73
C ILE A 65 9.82 1.10 -14.97
N GLN A 66 10.73 0.15 -15.15
CA GLN A 66 11.73 0.23 -16.21
C GLN A 66 11.17 -0.15 -17.59
N LYS A 67 10.30 -1.17 -17.68
CA LYS A 67 9.70 -1.65 -18.94
C LYS A 67 8.34 -2.30 -18.68
N ILE A 68 7.33 -1.95 -19.47
CA ILE A 68 6.03 -2.63 -19.51
C ILE A 68 6.01 -3.45 -20.81
N TYR A 69 5.82 -4.77 -20.69
CA TYR A 69 5.66 -5.66 -21.84
C TYR A 69 4.19 -6.01 -22.02
N VAL A 70 3.64 -5.73 -23.20
CA VAL A 70 2.31 -6.17 -23.60
C VAL A 70 2.49 -7.15 -24.75
N LYS A 71 2.04 -8.40 -24.55
CA LYS A 71 2.05 -9.42 -25.59
C LYS A 71 0.60 -9.83 -25.88
N LEU A 72 0.22 -9.80 -27.15
CA LEU A 72 -1.06 -10.36 -27.59
C LEU A 72 -0.95 -11.90 -27.50
N ILE A 73 -1.87 -12.53 -26.78
CA ILE A 73 -2.02 -13.98 -26.78
C ILE A 73 -3.17 -14.28 -27.74
N ALA A 74 -2.84 -14.91 -28.86
CA ALA A 74 -3.78 -15.48 -29.82
C ALA A 74 -3.65 -17.01 -29.76
#